data_AF-A0A8H6XSD1-F1
#
_entry.id   AF-A0A8H6XSD1-F1
#
_cell.length_a   1.000
_cell.length_b   1.000
_cell.length_c   1.000
_cell.angle_alpha   90.00
_cell.angle_beta   90.00
_cell.angle_gamma   90.00
#
_symmetry.space_group_name_H-M   'P 1'
#
loop_
_entity.id
_entity.type
_entity.pdbx_description
1 polymer ?
#
loop_
_entity_poly.entity_id
_entity_poly.type
_entity_poly.pdbx_seq_one_letter_code
_entity_poly.pdbx_strand_id
1 'polypeptide(L)'
;MTFTVSRGYTFAGVAARVFSTQETSTVPFFRLLTPPNRNHFYTISTAERDLFLANGFIDQGISSYIYPSQICGSIPLYQIFQSATTQHFYTISSTERDTMLASGGWTDEGVAGYVLDLNDSCA
;
A
#
# COMPACT_ATOMS: atom_id res chain seq x y z
N MET A 1 18.35 -0.22 -16.20
CA MET A 1 18.15 -1.17 -15.07
C MET A 1 17.25 -2.27 -15.58
N THR A 2 17.79 -3.46 -15.81
CA THR A 2 17.04 -4.62 -16.33
C THR A 2 16.36 -5.32 -15.16
N PHE A 3 15.02 -5.25 -15.11
CA PHE A 3 14.23 -5.96 -14.11
C PHE A 3 14.02 -7.40 -14.58
N THR A 4 14.80 -8.35 -14.06
CA THR A 4 14.48 -9.77 -14.22
C THR A 4 13.43 -10.12 -13.17
N VAL A 5 12.18 -10.27 -13.59
CA VAL A 5 11.10 -10.69 -12.70
C VAL A 5 11.09 -12.22 -12.65
N SER A 6 11.33 -12.78 -11.46
CA SER A 6 11.29 -14.23 -11.19
C SER A 6 9.87 -14.64 -10.75
N ARG A 7 9.49 -15.90 -11.03
CA ARG A 7 8.21 -16.55 -10.67
C ARG A 7 6.94 -16.15 -11.46
N GLY A 8 7.07 -15.85 -12.76
CA GLY A 8 5.90 -15.68 -13.64
C GLY A 8 5.18 -14.34 -13.54
N TYR A 9 5.70 -13.39 -12.76
CA TYR A 9 5.22 -12.02 -12.75
C TYR A 9 5.80 -11.24 -13.94
N THR A 10 5.01 -10.34 -14.50
CA THR A 10 5.46 -9.37 -15.51
C THR A 10 5.46 -7.98 -14.90
N PHE A 11 6.48 -7.18 -15.20
CA PHE A 11 6.49 -5.77 -14.81
C PHE A 11 5.41 -5.04 -15.62
N ALA A 12 4.39 -4.52 -14.94
CA ALA A 12 3.27 -3.81 -15.56
C ALA A 12 3.49 -2.29 -15.71
N GLY A 13 4.70 -1.80 -15.43
CA GLY A 13 5.02 -0.38 -15.39
C GLY A 13 5.10 0.18 -13.97
N VAL A 14 5.49 1.44 -13.87
CA VAL A 14 5.40 2.20 -12.61
C VAL A 14 3.95 2.64 -12.47
N ALA A 15 3.36 2.48 -11.28
CA ALA A 15 1.98 2.90 -11.01
C ALA A 15 1.92 4.32 -10.41
N ALA A 16 2.79 4.62 -9.45
CA ALA A 16 2.81 5.90 -8.73
C ALA A 16 4.21 6.17 -8.17
N ARG A 17 4.41 7.37 -7.60
CA ARG A 17 5.63 7.76 -6.86
C ARG A 17 5.33 7.91 -5.37
N VAL A 18 6.34 7.59 -4.57
CA VAL A 18 6.36 7.78 -3.11
C VAL A 18 7.68 8.45 -2.72
N PHE A 19 7.76 8.98 -1.50
CA PHE A 19 8.99 9.59 -1.01
C PHE A 19 9.84 8.56 -0.25
N SER A 20 11.14 8.53 -0.52
CA SER A 20 12.10 7.69 0.22
C SER A 20 12.56 8.33 1.52
N THR A 21 12.36 9.64 1.68
CA THR A 21 12.66 10.44 2.86
C THR A 21 11.42 11.18 3.33
N GLN A 22 11.41 11.56 4.61
CA GLN A 22 10.34 12.37 5.18
C GLN A 22 10.29 13.73 4.49
N GLU A 23 9.16 14.05 3.85
CA GLU A 23 8.89 15.36 3.27
C GLU A 23 7.78 16.09 4.04
N THR A 24 7.60 17.37 3.73
CA THR A 24 6.52 18.20 4.33
C THR A 24 5.16 17.53 4.12
N SER A 25 4.36 17.46 5.19
CA SER A 25 3.01 16.88 5.18
C SER A 25 2.90 15.38 4.85
N THR A 26 4.01 14.66 4.74
CA THR A 26 3.99 13.20 4.60
C THR A 26 4.06 12.51 5.96
N VAL A 27 3.68 11.23 6.02
CA VAL A 27 3.82 10.37 7.19
C VAL A 27 4.51 9.07 6.82
N PRO A 28 5.18 8.39 7.77
CA PRO A 28 5.76 7.07 7.53
C PRO A 28 4.69 6.06 7.08
N PHE A 29 5.00 5.29 6.05
CA PHE A 29 4.24 4.11 5.65
C PHE A 29 5.01 2.87 6.08
N PHE A 30 4.59 2.28 7.19
CA PHE A 30 5.24 1.13 7.81
C PHE A 30 4.99 -0.13 7.00
N ARG A 31 5.99 -1.02 6.95
CA ARG A 31 5.85 -2.36 6.39
C ARG A 31 6.04 -3.40 7.49
N LEU A 32 5.03 -4.25 7.66
CA LEU A 32 5.05 -5.36 8.59
C LEU A 32 5.04 -6.68 7.82
N LEU A 33 5.83 -7.66 8.28
CA LEU A 33 5.79 -9.02 7.76
C LEU A 33 4.85 -9.87 8.63
N THR A 34 3.94 -10.61 8.00
CA THR A 34 2.94 -11.46 8.67
C THR A 34 3.39 -12.93 8.72
N PRO A 35 3.69 -13.51 9.89
CA PRO A 35 3.93 -14.95 10.01
C PRO A 35 2.62 -15.75 9.98
N PRO A 36 2.61 -17.01 9.51
CA PRO A 36 3.70 -17.72 8.84
C PRO A 36 3.74 -17.46 7.32
N ASN A 37 2.71 -16.81 6.76
CA ASN A 37 2.50 -16.71 5.30
C ASN A 37 3.47 -15.76 4.60
N ARG A 38 4.24 -14.97 5.37
CA ARG A 38 5.22 -13.99 4.89
C ARG A 38 4.62 -12.95 3.94
N ASN A 39 3.34 -12.61 4.14
CA ASN A 39 2.72 -11.49 3.45
C ASN A 39 3.19 -10.17 4.07
N HIS A 40 3.01 -9.08 3.34
CA HIS A 40 3.28 -7.75 3.87
C HIS A 40 1.97 -7.03 4.16
N PHE A 41 1.91 -6.41 5.32
CA PHE A 41 0.87 -5.45 5.70
C PHE A 41 1.51 -4.06 5.76
N TYR A 42 0.77 -3.05 5.34
CA TYR A 42 1.23 -1.67 5.36
C TYR A 42 0.23 -0.75 6.03
N THR A 43 0.73 0.19 6.83
CA THR A 43 -0.11 1.17 7.54
C THR A 43 0.64 2.47 7.78
N ILE A 44 -0.11 3.58 7.80
CA ILE A 44 0.38 4.89 8.29
C ILE A 44 0.10 5.10 9.79
N SER A 45 -0.69 4.23 10.40
CA SER A 45 -1.08 4.34 11.81
C SER A 45 -0.03 3.68 12.70
N THR A 46 0.62 4.49 13.54
CA THR A 46 1.56 3.99 14.56
C THR A 46 0.86 3.09 15.57
N ALA A 47 -0.38 3.42 15.96
CA ALA A 47 -1.17 2.61 16.89
C ALA A 47 -1.51 1.23 16.31
N GLU A 48 -1.89 1.18 15.03
CA GLU A 48 -2.17 -0.09 14.35
C GLU A 48 -0.90 -0.92 14.18
N ARG A 49 0.21 -0.28 13.79
CA ARG A 49 1.52 -0.92 13.75
C ARG A 49 1.84 -1.59 15.08
N ASP A 50 1.77 -0.83 16.17
CA ASP A 50 2.13 -1.31 17.50
C ASP A 50 1.21 -2.45 17.97
N LEU A 51 -0.09 -2.39 17.62
CA LEU A 51 -1.04 -3.48 17.85
C LEU A 51 -0.63 -4.76 17.11
N PHE A 52 -0.24 -4.68 15.84
CA PHE A 52 0.19 -5.85 15.07
C PHE A 52 1.52 -6.42 15.56
N LEU A 53 2.45 -5.58 16.00
CA LEU A 53 3.70 -6.04 16.62
C LEU A 53 3.43 -6.83 17.91
N ALA A 54 2.49 -6.35 18.74
CA ALA A 54 2.06 -7.09 19.93
C ALA A 54 1.43 -8.46 19.60
N ASN A 55 0.88 -8.61 18.38
CA ASN A 55 0.31 -9.85 17.86
C ASN A 55 1.29 -10.69 17.02
N GLY A 56 2.59 -10.40 17.11
CA GLY A 56 3.65 -11.24 16.52
C GLY A 56 4.02 -10.90 15.08
N PHE A 57 3.54 -9.79 14.53
CA PHE A 57 4.03 -9.29 13.25
C PHE A 57 5.46 -8.76 13.43
N ILE A 58 6.26 -8.83 12.37
CA ILE A 58 7.65 -8.37 12.40
C ILE A 58 7.72 -6.99 11.74
N ASP A 59 8.21 -6.01 12.48
CA ASP A 59 8.49 -4.68 11.93
C ASP A 59 9.63 -4.76 10.92
N GLN A 60 9.39 -4.28 9.69
CA GLN A 60 10.42 -4.10 8.67
C GLN A 60 10.76 -2.62 8.44
N GLY A 61 10.26 -1.74 9.30
CA GLY A 61 10.52 -0.32 9.30
C GLY A 61 9.66 0.46 8.31
N ILE A 62 10.14 1.66 8.00
CA ILE A 62 9.49 2.59 7.07
C ILE A 62 9.80 2.14 5.65
N SER A 63 8.77 1.79 4.88
CA SER A 63 8.93 1.44 3.47
C SER A 63 9.05 2.68 2.60
N SER A 64 8.29 3.72 2.94
CA SER A 64 8.23 5.00 2.22
C SER A 64 7.51 6.04 3.08
N TYR A 65 7.41 7.26 2.58
CA TYR A 65 6.56 8.31 3.13
C TYR A 65 5.48 8.69 2.11
N ILE A 66 4.24 8.80 2.57
CA ILE A 66 3.05 9.11 1.75
C ILE A 66 2.21 10.18 2.43
N TYR A 67 1.27 10.79 1.73
CA TYR A 67 0.38 11.77 2.35
C TYR A 67 -0.77 11.06 3.12
N PRO A 68 -1.09 11.48 4.34
CA PRO A 68 -2.22 10.93 5.10
C PRO A 68 -3.58 11.45 4.60
N SER A 69 -3.59 12.54 3.83
CA SER A 69 -4.78 13.16 3.24
C SER A 69 -4.51 13.62 1.82
N GLN A 70 -5.57 13.78 1.01
CA GLN A 70 -5.41 14.20 -0.37
C GLN A 70 -4.84 15.61 -0.49
N ILE A 71 -3.84 15.76 -1.34
CA ILE A 71 -3.29 17.04 -1.81
C ILE A 71 -3.33 17.11 -3.34
N CYS A 72 -3.07 18.30 -3.92
CA CYS A 72 -2.86 18.46 -5.36
C CYS A 72 -1.78 17.48 -5.85
N GLY A 73 -2.02 16.80 -6.96
CA GLY A 73 -1.06 15.86 -7.56
C GLY A 73 -1.03 14.48 -6.91
N SER A 74 -1.76 14.28 -5.81
CA SER A 74 -1.86 12.99 -5.14
C SER A 74 -3.15 12.25 -5.50
N ILE A 75 -3.03 10.92 -5.58
CA ILE A 75 -4.09 9.96 -5.86
C ILE A 75 -4.21 8.96 -4.71
N PRO A 76 -5.41 8.43 -4.44
CA PRO A 76 -5.62 7.47 -3.36
C PRO A 76 -4.89 6.15 -3.63
N LEU A 77 -4.28 5.60 -2.58
CA LEU A 77 -3.87 4.21 -2.50
C LEU A 77 -4.96 3.44 -1.75
N TYR A 78 -5.73 2.65 -2.47
CA TYR A 78 -6.79 1.83 -1.89
C TYR A 78 -6.20 0.60 -1.20
N GLN A 79 -6.82 0.21 -0.10
CA GLN A 79 -6.56 -1.03 0.62
C GLN A 79 -7.84 -1.87 0.63
N ILE A 80 -7.70 -3.13 0.22
CA ILE A 80 -8.79 -4.11 0.29
C ILE A 80 -8.27 -5.39 0.96
N PHE A 81 -9.18 -6.08 1.64
CA PHE A 81 -8.85 -7.25 2.46
C PHE A 81 -9.66 -8.48 2.05
N GLN A 82 -8.97 -9.61 1.92
CA GLN A 82 -9.56 -10.92 1.74
C GLN A 82 -9.45 -11.75 3.02
N SER A 83 -10.58 -11.98 3.69
CA SER A 83 -10.62 -12.69 4.98
C SER A 83 -10.20 -14.16 4.89
N ALA A 84 -10.59 -14.85 3.82
CA ALA A 84 -10.30 -16.28 3.63
C ALA A 84 -8.79 -16.61 3.59
N THR A 85 -7.98 -15.69 3.06
CA THR A 85 -6.51 -15.84 2.95
C THR A 85 -5.75 -14.89 3.88
N THR A 86 -6.46 -14.02 4.61
CA THR A 86 -5.90 -12.95 5.43
C THR A 86 -4.88 -12.12 4.63
N GLN A 87 -5.30 -11.69 3.43
CA GLN A 87 -4.44 -10.96 2.50
C GLN A 87 -4.95 -9.54 2.30
N HIS A 88 -4.01 -8.59 2.37
CA HIS A 88 -4.23 -7.21 1.98
C HIS A 88 -3.73 -7.00 0.55
N PHE A 89 -4.47 -6.20 -0.21
CA PHE A 89 -4.08 -5.77 -1.55
C PHE A 89 -4.15 -4.25 -1.63
N TYR A 90 -3.14 -3.65 -2.25
CA TYR A 90 -2.98 -2.21 -2.37
C TYR A 90 -2.93 -1.81 -3.83
N THR A 91 -3.80 -0.90 -4.24
CA THR A 91 -3.88 -0.44 -5.64
C THR A 91 -4.27 1.03 -5.73
N ILE A 92 -3.76 1.71 -6.75
CA ILE A 92 -4.24 3.05 -7.13
C ILE A 92 -5.38 2.99 -8.16
N SER A 93 -5.65 1.80 -8.71
CA SER A 93 -6.68 1.60 -9.73
C SER A 93 -8.02 1.35 -9.07
N SER A 94 -8.92 2.34 -9.15
CA SER A 94 -10.30 2.16 -8.69
C SER A 94 -11.01 1.03 -9.43
N THR A 95 -10.72 0.85 -10.73
CA THR A 95 -11.28 -0.24 -11.54
C THR A 95 -10.82 -1.62 -11.05
N GLU A 96 -9.54 -1.77 -10.67
CA GLU A 96 -9.03 -3.03 -10.13
C GLU A 96 -9.66 -3.35 -8.78
N ARG A 97 -9.71 -2.35 -7.89
CA ARG A 97 -10.42 -2.45 -6.61
C ARG A 97 -11.87 -2.91 -6.82
N ASP A 98 -12.62 -2.22 -7.67
CA ASP A 98 -14.04 -2.49 -7.89
C ASP A 98 -14.26 -3.88 -8.50
N THR A 99 -13.35 -4.32 -9.39
CA THR A 99 -13.38 -5.67 -9.97
C THR A 99 -13.15 -6.73 -8.90
N MET A 100 -12.18 -6.53 -8.00
CA MET A 100 -11.90 -7.46 -6.90
C MET A 100 -13.06 -7.53 -5.90
N LEU A 101 -13.65 -6.39 -5.55
CA LEU A 101 -14.86 -6.32 -4.71
C LEU A 101 -16.04 -7.07 -5.35
N ALA A 102 -16.26 -6.88 -6.65
CA ALA A 102 -17.32 -7.56 -7.40
C ALA A 102 -17.09 -9.09 -7.55
N SER A 103 -15.83 -9.54 -7.55
CA SER A 103 -15.48 -10.97 -7.65
C SER A 103 -15.87 -11.79 -6.41
N GLY A 104 -16.18 -11.12 -5.30
CA GLY A 104 -16.53 -11.74 -4.02
C GLY A 104 -15.30 -12.13 -3.20
N GLY A 105 -15.46 -12.09 -1.86
CA GLY A 105 -14.41 -12.47 -0.90
C GLY A 105 -13.44 -11.35 -0.52
N TRP A 106 -13.47 -10.21 -1.21
CA TRP A 106 -12.75 -8.99 -0.88
C TRP A 106 -13.67 -7.97 -0.20
N THR A 107 -13.14 -7.25 0.78
CA THR A 107 -13.81 -6.15 1.49
C THR A 107 -13.02 -4.88 1.31
N ASP A 108 -13.71 -3.76 1.09
CA ASP A 108 -13.07 -2.44 1.01
C ASP A 108 -12.68 -1.96 2.41
N GLU A 109 -11.39 -1.64 2.60
CA GLU A 109 -10.88 -1.03 3.82
C GLU A 109 -10.57 0.46 3.63
N GLY A 110 -10.89 1.02 2.46
CA GLY A 110 -10.79 2.44 2.15
C GLY A 110 -9.41 2.84 1.64
N VAL A 111 -8.98 4.04 2.02
CA VAL A 111 -7.75 4.67 1.54
C VAL A 111 -6.66 4.52 2.60
N ALA A 112 -5.60 3.77 2.28
CA ALA A 112 -4.43 3.60 3.16
C ALA A 112 -3.56 4.87 3.23
N GLY A 113 -3.65 5.73 2.22
CA GLY A 113 -2.98 7.01 2.11
C GLY A 113 -2.99 7.50 0.67
N TYR A 114 -2.22 8.55 0.38
CA TYR A 114 -2.18 9.17 -0.94
C TYR A 114 -0.75 9.23 -1.48
N VAL A 115 -0.60 8.78 -2.73
CA VAL A 115 0.68 8.69 -3.45
C VAL A 115 0.68 9.65 -4.64
N LEU A 116 1.84 10.00 -5.19
CA LEU A 116 1.92 10.95 -6.29
C LEU A 116 1.60 10.28 -7.63
N ASP A 117 0.75 10.93 -8.42
CA ASP A 117 0.48 10.53 -9.80
C ASP A 117 1.75 10.68 -10.66
N LEU A 118 1.89 9.83 -11.68
CA LEU A 118 2.95 9.95 -12.67
C LEU A 118 2.72 11.11 -13.64
N ASN A 119 1.47 11.52 -13.81
CA ASN A 119 1.07 12.62 -14.68
C ASN A 119 0.76 13.90 -13.90
N ASP A 120 1.31 14.04 -12.69
CA ASP A 120 1.07 15.19 -11.83
C ASP A 120 1.27 16.52 -12.60
N SER A 121 0.21 17.33 -12.63
CA SER A 121 0.15 18.62 -13.31
C SER A 121 0.24 19.80 -12.33
N CYS A 122 0.44 19.55 -11.03
CA CYS A 122 0.51 20.58 -9.99
C CYS A 122 1.90 21.25 -9.87
N ALA A 123 2.61 21.41 -11.00
CA ALA A 123 3.86 22.17 -11.10
C ALA A 123 3.60 23.66 -11.36
#